data_AF-A0A3N6FXY0-F1
#
_entry.id   AF-A0A3N6FXY0-F1
#
_cell.length_a   1.000
_cell.length_b   1.000
_cell.length_c   1.000
_cell.angle_alpha   90.00
_cell.angle_beta   90.00
_cell.angle_gamma   90.00
#
_symmetry.space_group_name_H-M   'P 1'
#
loop_
_entity.id
_entity.type
_entity.pdbx_description
1 polymer ?
#
loop_
_entity_poly.entity_id
_entity_poly.type
_entity_poly.pdbx_seq_one_letter_code
_entity_poly.pdbx_strand_id
1 'polypeptide(L)'
;MRCRAPPARVRAGAVRLHTYRAARPGAGWRGTCGGVTYNFGLYFTQELGNHFGSPTDIWPATAEHVTPFLAIVVNALGVTDGARWFEAAGRAHQKVVDADRARTYNFGFPHYLDVEAGAHEATTLPIEAAFEAMKGMYVLARRDSAADVHAYFDCALRACSREAGHTGSTPVAAAASA
;
A
#
# COMPACT_ATOMS: atom_id res chain seq x y z
N MET A 1 -15.23 49.71 -42.68
CA MET A 1 -14.65 48.90 -41.56
C MET A 1 -15.60 47.73 -41.34
N ARG A 2 -15.25 46.44 -41.40
CA ARG A 2 -13.99 45.68 -41.41
C ARG A 2 -14.22 44.38 -42.19
N CYS A 3 -13.11 43.85 -42.72
CA CYS A 3 -13.01 42.72 -43.63
C CYS A 3 -13.32 41.36 -42.99
N ARG A 4 -13.80 40.46 -43.84
CA ARG A 4 -13.94 39.00 -43.66
C ARG A 4 -12.55 38.35 -43.54
N ALA A 5 -12.37 37.41 -42.61
CA ALA A 5 -11.19 36.54 -42.55
C ALA A 5 -11.62 35.05 -42.66
N PRO A 6 -10.90 34.20 -43.44
CA PRO A 6 -11.21 32.78 -43.70
C PRO A 6 -10.44 31.82 -42.75
N PRO A 7 -10.68 30.49 -42.80
CA PRO A 7 -10.27 29.55 -41.75
C PRO A 7 -8.79 29.11 -41.88
N ALA A 8 -8.10 28.99 -40.74
CA ALA A 8 -6.73 28.49 -40.67
C ALA A 8 -6.71 26.95 -40.70
N ARG A 9 -6.13 26.41 -41.78
CA ARG A 9 -5.72 25.01 -41.91
C ARG A 9 -4.61 24.69 -40.91
N VAL A 10 -4.78 23.61 -40.14
CA VAL A 10 -3.73 23.00 -39.33
C VAL A 10 -2.71 22.35 -40.27
N ARG A 11 -1.46 22.84 -40.22
CA ARG A 11 -0.31 22.23 -40.89
C ARG A 11 0.20 21.05 -40.06
N ALA A 12 0.31 19.88 -40.70
CA ALA A 12 1.05 18.74 -40.20
C ALA A 12 2.54 19.13 -40.04
N GLY A 13 3.02 19.12 -38.80
CA GLY A 13 4.43 19.33 -38.45
C GLY A 13 5.07 17.99 -38.09
N ALA A 14 6.12 17.63 -38.82
CA ALA A 14 6.87 16.39 -38.68
C ALA A 14 7.49 16.22 -37.28
N VAL A 15 7.31 15.04 -36.69
CA VAL A 15 7.96 14.62 -35.45
C VAL A 15 9.42 14.23 -35.76
N ARG A 16 10.38 15.01 -35.25
CA ARG A 16 11.79 14.60 -35.20
C ARG A 16 12.00 13.69 -34.00
N LEU A 17 12.27 12.42 -34.26
CA LEU A 17 12.78 11.46 -33.28
C LEU A 17 14.20 11.88 -32.87
N HIS A 18 14.35 12.40 -31.66
CA HIS A 18 15.66 12.52 -31.02
C HIS A 18 16.01 11.18 -30.37
N THR A 19 16.88 10.44 -31.03
CA THR A 19 17.60 9.28 -30.48
C THR A 19 18.44 9.72 -29.28
N TYR A 20 18.07 9.32 -28.07
CA TYR A 20 18.91 9.45 -26.89
C TYR A 20 19.97 8.34 -26.89
N ARG A 21 21.23 8.76 -27.00
CA ARG A 21 22.44 7.93 -26.92
C ARG A 21 22.67 7.57 -25.45
N ALA A 22 22.74 6.28 -25.14
CA ALA A 22 22.97 5.76 -23.80
C ALA A 22 24.33 6.25 -23.25
N ALA A 23 24.28 7.00 -22.13
CA ALA A 23 25.44 7.28 -21.31
C ALA A 23 25.61 6.11 -20.32
N ARG A 24 26.79 5.48 -20.33
CA ARG A 24 27.19 4.47 -19.34
C ARG A 24 27.27 5.10 -17.95
N PRO A 25 26.65 4.53 -16.90
CA PRO A 25 27.02 4.90 -15.54
C PRO A 25 28.27 4.13 -15.12
N GLY A 26 29.36 4.87 -14.96
CA GLY A 26 30.54 4.42 -14.24
C GLY A 26 30.30 4.41 -12.73
N ALA A 27 30.86 3.39 -12.09
CA ALA A 27 31.26 3.25 -10.70
C ALA A 27 30.76 4.28 -9.65
N GLY A 28 30.14 3.74 -8.59
CA GLY A 28 30.34 4.28 -7.25
C GLY A 28 29.10 4.75 -6.48
N TRP A 29 28.10 3.90 -6.32
CA TRP A 29 27.16 4.04 -5.20
C TRP A 29 27.16 2.76 -4.39
N ARG A 30 28.18 2.58 -3.54
CA ARG A 30 28.12 1.64 -2.43
C ARG A 30 27.44 2.34 -1.26
N GLY A 31 26.17 2.69 -1.44
CA GLY A 31 25.30 3.05 -0.34
C GLY A 31 24.80 1.76 0.28
N THR A 32 25.24 1.44 1.48
CA THR A 32 24.59 0.40 2.30
C THR A 32 23.24 0.93 2.75
N CYS A 33 22.24 0.91 1.86
CA CYS A 33 20.85 0.93 2.27
C CYS A 33 20.58 -0.44 2.90
N GLY A 34 20.90 -0.57 4.18
CA GLY A 34 20.38 -1.66 5.00
C GLY A 34 18.87 -1.46 5.17
N GLY A 35 18.11 -1.58 4.08
CA GLY A 35 16.66 -1.62 4.14
C GLY A 35 16.29 -2.89 4.87
N VAL A 36 15.58 -2.76 5.98
CA VAL A 36 14.96 -3.91 6.63
C VAL A 36 13.91 -4.44 5.64
N THR A 37 14.18 -5.59 5.05
CA THR A 37 13.19 -6.29 4.22
C THR A 37 12.30 -7.08 5.16
N TYR A 38 11.03 -6.67 5.26
CA TYR A 38 10.05 -7.41 6.04
C TYR A 38 9.53 -8.61 5.24
N ASN A 39 9.37 -9.75 5.90
CA ASN A 39 8.71 -10.93 5.33
C ASN A 39 7.18 -10.83 5.44
N PHE A 40 6.65 -9.61 5.61
CA PHE A 40 5.23 -9.34 5.82
C PHE A 40 4.34 -10.03 4.80
N GLY A 41 4.68 -10.00 3.51
CA GLY A 41 3.87 -10.65 2.47
C GLY A 41 3.70 -12.16 2.69
N LEU A 42 4.75 -12.84 3.17
CA LEU A 42 4.69 -14.26 3.51
C LEU A 42 3.77 -14.49 4.71
N TYR A 43 3.95 -13.74 5.80
CA TYR A 43 3.12 -13.88 6.99
C TYR A 43 1.66 -13.48 6.73
N PHE A 44 1.43 -12.48 5.89
CA PHE A 44 0.10 -12.07 5.48
C PHE A 44 -0.60 -13.17 4.67
N THR A 45 0.09 -13.78 3.71
CA THR A 45 -0.41 -14.93 2.93
C THR A 45 -0.75 -16.10 3.86
N GLN A 46 0.08 -16.36 4.86
CA GLN A 46 -0.18 -17.38 5.87
C GLN A 46 -1.43 -17.06 6.70
N GLU A 47 -1.60 -15.81 7.13
CA GLU A 47 -2.77 -15.38 7.92
C GLU A 47 -4.07 -15.39 7.09
N LEU A 48 -4.00 -15.06 5.80
CA LEU A 48 -5.11 -15.27 4.86
C LEU A 48 -5.47 -16.75 4.77
N GLY A 49 -4.47 -17.64 4.71
CA GLY A 49 -4.68 -19.09 4.69
C GLY A 49 -5.34 -19.60 5.98
N ASN A 50 -4.96 -19.06 7.13
CA ASN A 50 -5.56 -19.40 8.42
C ASN A 50 -7.03 -18.93 8.50
N HIS A 51 -7.38 -17.83 7.83
CA HIS A 51 -8.72 -17.25 7.89
C HIS A 51 -9.68 -17.84 6.83
N PHE A 52 -9.24 -17.93 5.57
CA PHE A 52 -10.07 -18.33 4.43
C PHE A 52 -9.85 -19.80 3.99
N GLY A 53 -8.88 -20.51 4.56
CA GLY A 53 -8.48 -21.84 4.12
C GLY A 53 -7.45 -21.81 2.98
N SER A 54 -7.29 -22.94 2.27
CA SER A 54 -6.33 -23.02 1.14
C SER A 54 -6.66 -21.96 0.08
N PRO A 55 -5.66 -21.35 -0.59
CA PRO A 55 -5.88 -20.34 -1.63
C PRO A 55 -6.86 -20.75 -2.74
N THR A 56 -7.03 -22.06 -2.95
CA THR A 56 -7.91 -22.66 -3.95
C THR A 56 -9.37 -22.77 -3.53
N ASP A 57 -9.66 -22.67 -2.24
CA ASP A 57 -10.94 -23.18 -1.75
C ASP A 57 -11.97 -22.05 -1.60
N ILE A 58 -11.55 -20.85 -1.18
CA ILE A 58 -12.52 -19.77 -0.82
C ILE A 58 -11.92 -18.34 -0.78
N TRP A 59 -10.71 -18.12 -1.29
CA TRP A 59 -10.11 -16.77 -1.20
C TRP A 59 -10.90 -15.76 -2.06
N PRO A 60 -11.16 -14.54 -1.56
CA PRO A 60 -11.70 -13.48 -2.42
C PRO A 60 -10.69 -13.15 -3.53
N ALA A 61 -11.19 -12.79 -4.72
CA ALA A 61 -10.34 -12.53 -5.88
C ALA A 61 -9.35 -11.37 -5.63
N THR A 62 -9.70 -10.46 -4.72
CA THR A 62 -8.83 -9.36 -4.32
C THR A 62 -7.70 -9.75 -3.36
N ALA A 63 -7.70 -10.95 -2.78
CA ALA A 63 -6.75 -11.33 -1.71
C ALA A 63 -5.29 -11.22 -2.17
N GLU A 64 -4.96 -11.67 -3.38
CA GLU A 64 -3.62 -11.54 -3.94
C GLU A 64 -3.27 -10.09 -4.32
N HIS A 65 -4.28 -9.32 -4.71
CA HIS A 65 -4.12 -7.95 -5.18
C HIS A 65 -3.90 -6.95 -4.04
N VAL A 66 -4.40 -7.22 -2.83
CA VAL A 66 -4.24 -6.33 -1.67
C VAL A 66 -2.88 -6.47 -0.99
N THR A 67 -2.25 -7.64 -1.08
CA THR A 67 -0.94 -7.94 -0.47
C THR A 67 0.15 -6.90 -0.77
N PRO A 68 0.42 -6.50 -2.05
CA PRO A 68 1.46 -5.52 -2.33
C PRO A 68 1.17 -4.15 -1.71
N PHE A 69 -0.09 -3.74 -1.60
CA PHE A 69 -0.46 -2.47 -0.98
C PHE A 69 -0.20 -2.49 0.54
N LEU A 70 -0.59 -3.56 1.21
CA LEU A 70 -0.35 -3.71 2.65
C LEU A 70 1.17 -3.84 2.95
N ALA A 71 1.93 -4.49 2.07
CA ALA A 71 3.37 -4.54 2.18
C ALA A 71 4.05 -3.16 2.05
N ILE A 72 3.53 -2.25 1.20
CA ILE A 72 4.03 -0.87 1.10
C ILE A 72 3.92 -0.15 2.45
N VAL A 73 2.81 -0.32 3.18
CA VAL A 73 2.61 0.31 4.50
C VAL A 73 3.70 -0.14 5.48
N VAL A 74 3.95 -1.44 5.57
CA VAL A 74 4.97 -1.98 6.49
C VAL A 74 6.38 -1.61 6.06
N ASN A 75 6.67 -1.59 4.76
CA ASN A 75 7.97 -1.17 4.25
C ASN A 75 8.23 0.33 4.46
N ALA A 76 7.19 1.16 4.42
CA ALA A 76 7.30 2.60 4.62
C ALA A 76 7.42 2.97 6.11
N LEU A 77 6.59 2.37 6.96
CA LEU A 77 6.45 2.77 8.37
C LEU A 77 7.17 1.83 9.35
N GLY A 78 7.57 0.64 8.90
CA GLY A 78 8.01 -0.44 9.78
C GLY A 78 6.85 -1.22 10.39
N VAL A 79 7.17 -2.33 11.05
CA VAL A 79 6.17 -3.29 11.59
C VAL A 79 5.28 -2.66 12.65
N THR A 80 5.87 -1.91 13.58
CA THR A 80 5.14 -1.33 14.72
C THR A 80 4.16 -0.25 14.27
N ASP A 81 4.62 0.72 13.48
CA ASP A 81 3.74 1.80 13.01
C ASP A 81 2.79 1.31 11.91
N GLY A 82 3.21 0.35 11.09
CA GLY A 82 2.34 -0.36 10.14
C GLY A 82 1.17 -1.08 10.84
N ALA A 83 1.44 -1.76 11.96
CA ALA A 83 0.37 -2.37 12.77
C ALA A 83 -0.62 -1.32 13.30
N ARG A 84 -0.13 -0.21 13.87
CA ARG A 84 -1.00 0.89 14.33
C ARG A 84 -1.87 1.44 13.20
N TRP A 85 -1.31 1.53 12.01
CA TRP A 85 -2.01 1.96 10.79
C TRP A 85 -3.10 0.97 10.36
N PHE A 86 -2.86 -0.34 10.43
CA PHE A 86 -3.90 -1.33 10.14
C PHE A 86 -5.03 -1.33 11.17
N GLU A 87 -4.73 -1.10 12.45
CA GLU A 87 -5.78 -0.89 13.48
C GLU A 87 -6.62 0.36 13.19
N ALA A 88 -5.95 1.48 12.88
CA ALA A 88 -6.62 2.73 12.51
C ALA A 88 -7.52 2.54 11.29
N ALA A 89 -7.06 1.78 10.30
CA ALA A 89 -7.85 1.44 9.13
C ALA A 89 -9.05 0.54 9.42
N GLY A 90 -8.90 -0.43 10.32
CA GLY A 90 -10.02 -1.22 10.84
C GLY A 90 -11.10 -0.33 11.45
N ARG A 91 -10.72 0.64 12.29
CA ARG A 91 -11.64 1.63 12.86
C ARG A 91 -12.26 2.54 11.80
N ALA A 92 -11.47 3.01 10.83
CA ALA A 92 -11.96 3.83 9.72
C ALA A 92 -12.98 3.09 8.86
N HIS A 93 -12.75 1.81 8.57
CA HIS A 93 -13.71 0.97 7.86
C HIS A 93 -15.00 0.78 8.67
N GLN A 94 -14.90 0.54 9.97
CA GLN A 94 -16.08 0.40 10.82
C GLN A 94 -16.94 1.67 10.80
N LYS A 95 -16.33 2.86 10.83
CA LYS A 95 -17.08 4.13 10.69
C LYS A 95 -17.81 4.25 9.35
N VAL A 96 -17.22 3.78 8.25
CA VAL A 96 -17.90 3.72 6.95
C VAL A 96 -19.11 2.79 7.02
N VAL A 97 -18.94 1.58 7.57
CA VAL A 97 -20.03 0.60 7.70
C VAL A 97 -21.15 1.12 8.58
N ASP A 98 -20.81 1.77 9.69
CA ASP A 98 -21.79 2.32 10.62
C ASP A 98 -22.57 3.51 10.01
N ALA A 99 -21.89 4.40 9.29
CA ALA A 99 -22.53 5.49 8.56
C ALA A 99 -23.48 4.97 7.46
N ASP A 100 -23.05 3.98 6.69
CA ASP A 100 -23.88 3.32 5.67
C ASP A 100 -25.10 2.65 6.30
N ARG A 101 -24.91 1.93 7.41
CA ARG A 101 -25.99 1.27 8.15
C ARG A 101 -26.99 2.26 8.73
N ALA A 102 -26.51 3.36 9.30
CA ALA A 102 -27.33 4.41 9.88
C ALA A 102 -27.98 5.31 8.81
N ARG A 103 -27.59 5.17 7.53
CA ARG A 103 -28.00 6.04 6.41
C ARG A 103 -27.71 7.52 6.70
N THR A 104 -26.60 7.79 7.37
CA THR A 104 -26.14 9.14 7.67
C THR A 104 -25.10 9.59 6.65
N TYR A 105 -24.67 10.85 6.76
CA TYR A 105 -23.61 11.36 5.90
C TYR A 105 -22.31 10.56 6.13
N ASN A 106 -21.76 10.02 5.04
CA ASN A 106 -20.54 9.22 5.05
C ASN A 106 -19.40 10.04 4.43
N PHE A 107 -18.38 10.38 5.24
CA PHE A 107 -17.20 11.11 4.77
C PHE A 107 -16.25 10.25 3.92
N GLY A 108 -16.47 8.94 3.88
CA GLY A 108 -15.65 7.99 3.16
C GLY A 108 -14.40 7.55 3.93
N PHE A 109 -13.87 6.40 3.52
CA PHE A 109 -12.71 5.78 4.17
C PHE A 109 -11.47 6.68 4.24
N PRO A 110 -11.06 7.43 3.19
CA PRO A 110 -9.88 8.29 3.28
C PRO A 110 -9.96 9.32 4.41
N HIS A 111 -11.13 9.93 4.60
CA HIS A 111 -11.32 10.93 5.65
C HIS A 111 -11.23 10.28 7.04
N TYR A 112 -11.91 9.15 7.25
CA TYR A 112 -11.83 8.47 8.53
C TYR A 112 -10.43 7.90 8.81
N LEU A 113 -9.71 7.44 7.79
CA LEU A 113 -8.32 6.97 7.93
C LEU A 113 -7.39 8.12 8.33
N ASP A 114 -7.51 9.29 7.71
CA ASP A 114 -6.70 10.46 8.04
C ASP A 114 -6.85 10.85 9.52
N VAL A 115 -8.08 10.82 10.03
CA VAL A 115 -8.39 11.09 11.44
C VAL A 115 -7.87 9.98 12.36
N GLU A 116 -8.15 8.72 12.04
CA GLU A 116 -7.81 7.58 12.91
C GLU A 116 -6.31 7.25 12.96
N ALA A 117 -5.59 7.53 11.87
CA ALA A 117 -4.15 7.30 11.77
C ALA A 117 -3.31 8.55 12.13
N GLY A 118 -3.96 9.71 12.31
CA GLY A 118 -3.27 10.98 12.54
C GLY A 118 -2.40 11.41 11.36
N ALA A 119 -2.77 11.04 10.12
CA ALA A 119 -1.91 11.27 8.95
C ALA A 119 -1.67 12.78 8.68
N HIS A 120 -2.66 13.62 8.98
CA HIS A 120 -2.56 15.07 8.96
C HIS A 120 -1.51 15.68 9.91
N GLU A 121 -1.04 14.95 10.92
CA GLU A 121 -0.05 15.47 11.88
C GLU A 121 1.37 15.50 11.31
N ALA A 122 1.66 14.69 10.28
CA ALA A 122 3.00 14.56 9.72
C ALA A 122 2.99 14.29 8.21
N THR A 123 3.23 15.33 7.40
CA THR A 123 3.39 15.21 5.94
C THR A 123 4.81 14.75 5.59
N THR A 124 5.04 13.44 5.63
CA THR A 124 6.30 12.81 5.20
C THR A 124 6.05 11.81 4.08
N LEU A 125 7.07 11.54 3.25
CA LEU A 125 6.94 10.58 2.15
C LEU A 125 6.50 9.17 2.60
N PRO A 126 6.99 8.62 3.74
CA PRO A 126 6.49 7.35 4.25
C PRO A 126 5.00 7.36 4.61
N ILE A 127 4.54 8.44 5.26
CA ILE A 127 3.12 8.60 5.63
C ILE A 127 2.24 8.69 4.38
N GLU A 128 2.63 9.50 3.39
CA GLU A 128 1.89 9.61 2.13
C GLU A 128 1.85 8.28 1.36
N ALA A 129 2.99 7.56 1.31
CA ALA A 129 3.05 6.25 0.65
C ALA A 129 2.10 5.24 1.33
N ALA A 130 2.10 5.19 2.66
CA ALA A 130 1.19 4.35 3.41
C ALA A 130 -0.28 4.77 3.18
N PHE A 131 -0.57 6.07 3.19
CA PHE A 131 -1.92 6.60 2.98
C PHE A 131 -2.49 6.23 1.62
N GLU A 132 -1.72 6.46 0.55
CA GLU A 132 -2.13 6.11 -0.81
C GLU A 132 -2.26 4.59 -0.99
N ALA A 133 -1.36 3.80 -0.39
CA ALA A 133 -1.45 2.35 -0.45
C ALA A 133 -2.75 1.84 0.20
N MET A 134 -3.11 2.39 1.35
CA MET A 134 -4.34 2.01 2.06
C MET A 134 -5.60 2.38 1.29
N LYS A 135 -5.63 3.55 0.64
CA LYS A 135 -6.73 3.94 -0.25
C LYS A 135 -6.86 2.99 -1.45
N GLY A 136 -5.75 2.67 -2.10
CA GLY A 136 -5.72 1.76 -3.25
C GLY A 136 -6.24 0.36 -2.89
N MET A 137 -5.74 -0.19 -1.78
CA MET A 137 -6.20 -1.46 -1.23
C MET A 137 -7.71 -1.44 -0.95
N TYR A 138 -8.19 -0.40 -0.25
CA TYR A 138 -9.59 -0.30 0.14
C TYR A 138 -10.54 -0.24 -1.07
N VAL A 139 -10.15 0.49 -2.12
CA VAL A 139 -10.92 0.56 -3.37
C VAL A 139 -11.00 -0.82 -4.05
N LEU A 140 -9.91 -1.58 -4.07
CA LEU A 140 -9.92 -2.93 -4.63
C LEU A 140 -10.82 -3.85 -3.83
N ALA A 141 -10.63 -3.93 -2.52
CA ALA A 141 -11.40 -4.81 -1.65
C ALA A 141 -12.90 -4.48 -1.69
N ARG A 142 -13.30 -3.21 -1.74
CA ARG A 142 -14.72 -2.82 -1.81
C ARG A 142 -15.41 -3.14 -3.13
N ARG A 143 -14.68 -3.41 -4.21
CA ARG A 143 -15.25 -3.82 -5.50
C ARG A 143 -15.59 -5.31 -5.54
N ASP A 144 -14.98 -6.10 -4.67
CA ASP A 144 -15.25 -7.51 -4.54
C ASP A 144 -16.29 -7.74 -3.44
N SER A 145 -17.49 -8.17 -3.82
CA SER A 145 -18.57 -8.44 -2.86
C SER A 145 -18.29 -9.62 -1.92
N ALA A 146 -17.33 -10.50 -2.28
CA ALA A 146 -16.90 -11.60 -1.45
C ALA A 146 -15.76 -11.21 -0.48
N ALA A 147 -15.17 -10.02 -0.65
CA ALA A 147 -14.08 -9.57 0.20
C ALA A 147 -14.59 -9.02 1.54
N ASP A 148 -14.05 -9.55 2.63
CA ASP A 148 -14.16 -8.96 3.96
C ASP A 148 -12.95 -8.05 4.20
N VAL A 149 -13.19 -6.74 4.09
CA VAL A 149 -12.17 -5.71 4.30
C VAL A 149 -11.63 -5.73 5.73
N HIS A 150 -12.48 -6.01 6.72
CA HIS A 150 -12.06 -6.10 8.11
C HIS A 150 -11.11 -7.29 8.31
N ALA A 151 -11.43 -8.43 7.70
CA ALA A 151 -10.57 -9.62 7.75
C ALA A 151 -9.17 -9.36 7.17
N TYR A 152 -9.04 -8.54 6.12
CA TYR A 152 -7.72 -8.16 5.59
C TYR A 152 -6.90 -7.35 6.60
N PHE A 153 -7.51 -6.39 7.31
CA PHE A 153 -6.79 -5.65 8.36
C PHE A 153 -6.40 -6.55 9.53
N ASP A 154 -7.29 -7.44 9.97
CA ASP A 154 -6.98 -8.41 11.04
C ASP A 154 -5.83 -9.36 10.66
N CYS A 155 -5.83 -9.86 9.44
CA CYS A 155 -4.73 -10.70 8.94
C CYS A 155 -3.42 -9.91 8.86
N ALA A 156 -3.46 -8.64 8.45
CA ALA A 156 -2.29 -7.77 8.42
C ALA A 156 -1.73 -7.52 9.83
N LEU A 157 -2.59 -7.31 10.84
CA LEU A 157 -2.19 -7.14 12.24
C LEU A 157 -1.51 -8.40 12.80
N ARG A 158 -2.09 -9.57 12.53
CA ARG A 158 -1.48 -10.85 12.92
C ARG A 158 -0.15 -11.07 12.22
N ALA A 159 -0.03 -10.70 10.94
CA ALA A 159 1.22 -10.75 10.20
C ALA A 159 2.30 -9.83 10.80
N CYS A 160 1.95 -8.59 11.18
CA CYS A 160 2.86 -7.69 11.88
C CYS A 160 3.32 -8.29 13.23
N SER A 161 2.41 -8.90 13.99
CA SER A 161 2.75 -9.56 15.26
C SER A 161 3.76 -10.69 15.07
N ARG A 162 3.63 -11.49 14.01
CA ARG A 162 4.58 -12.56 13.68
C ARG A 162 5.94 -12.02 13.25
N GLU A 163 5.97 -10.99 12.41
CA GLU A 163 7.20 -10.34 11.97
C GLU A 163 7.97 -9.77 13.17
N ALA A 164 7.28 -9.09 14.08
CA ALA A 164 7.87 -8.56 15.31
C ALA A 164 8.46 -9.67 16.19
N GLY A 165 7.73 -10.78 16.36
CA GLY A 165 8.20 -11.96 17.10
C GLY A 165 9.44 -12.63 16.48
N HIS A 166 9.59 -12.57 15.15
CA HIS A 166 10.76 -13.11 14.46
C HIS A 166 12.01 -12.23 14.63
N THR A 167 11.84 -10.90 14.57
CA THR A 167 12.96 -9.94 14.79
C THR A 167 13.47 -9.90 16.24
N GLY A 168 12.72 -10.46 17.19
CA GLY A 168 13.14 -10.62 18.60
C GLY A 168 14.05 -11.84 18.86
N SER A 169 14.22 -12.75 17.89
CA SER A 169 15.18 -13.85 17.96
C SER A 169 16.56 -13.36 17.51
N THR A 170 17.45 -13.17 18.48
CA THR A 170 18.89 -12.84 18.42
C THR A 170 19.64 -13.00 17.07
N PRO A 171 20.58 -12.09 16.73
CA PRO A 171 21.45 -12.27 15.58
C PRO A 171 22.30 -13.53 15.76
N VAL A 172 22.31 -14.40 14.75
CA VAL A 172 23.24 -15.52 14.69
C VAL A 172 24.65 -14.95 14.64
N ALA A 173 25.36 -15.04 15.78
CA ALA A 173 26.78 -14.71 15.84
C ALA A 173 27.49 -15.57 14.80
N ALA A 174 28.09 -14.91 13.79
CA ALA A 174 28.99 -15.57 12.87
C ALA A 174 30.12 -16.19 13.69
N ALA A 175 30.10 -17.52 13.83
CA ALA A 175 31.21 -18.25 14.40
C ALA A 175 32.42 -18.06 13.47
N ALA A 176 33.32 -17.18 13.86
CA ALA A 176 34.67 -17.14 13.33
C ALA A 176 35.41 -18.35 13.90
N SER A 177 35.51 -19.42 13.13
CA SER A 177 36.46 -20.50 13.40
C SER A 177 37.84 -20.04 12.94
N ALA A 178 38.76 -19.89 13.89
CA ALA A 178 40.20 -19.72 13.66
C ALA A 178 40.86 -21.07 13.32
#